data_AF-A0A174V0A4-F1
#
_entry.id   AF-A0A174V0A4-F1
#
_cell.length_a   1.000
_cell.length_b   1.000
_cell.length_c   1.000
_cell.angle_alpha   90.00
_cell.angle_beta   90.00
_cell.angle_gamma   90.00
#
_symmetry.space_group_name_H-M   'P 1'
#
loop_
_entity.id
_entity.type
_entity.pdbx_description
1 polymer ?
#
loop_
_entity_poly.entity_id
_entity_poly.type
_entity_poly.pdbx_seq_one_letter_code
_entity_poly.pdbx_strand_id
1 'polypeptide(L)'
;MHRTIFILSLLFLILPAKAQPKHEVRAAWITAVYGLDWPRTRATTPQGIRKQKEELVDILDKLKAANFNTVLFQTRTRGDVLYPSSIEPFNSILTGKVGGNPGYDPLAFAIEECHKRGMECHAWMVTIPLGNKKHVASLGKQSVTKRVKDICVPYKNEYFLNPGHPATKEYLMRLVREVVERYDIDGVHFDYLRYPENAPLFPDKYDFRRYSKGRTLDQWRRDNISEIVRYIYKGVKAMKPWVKVSTCPVGKYRDTSRYSSRGWNAFYTVYQDPQGWLGEGIQDQIYPMMYFQGNSFYPFALDWQEQSNGRQVIPGLGIYFLHPDEGKWTRDEVDRQINFIRNQKMAGEGHYRVKYLMDNTQGIYDELIENFYAYPALQPPMTWLDNVPPSAPSALKVTSIDNGYTELNWQPATDNDQRNKPMYVIYASNEYPVDTKKAENIVAQSIRETSYIYAPIQPWNAKKYFAVTAIDRCGNESAPINGDK
;
A
#
# COMPACT_ATOMS: atom_id res chain seq x y z
N MET A 1 -70.55 8.67 15.38
CA MET A 1 -69.32 7.92 15.04
C MET A 1 -68.51 8.72 14.03
N HIS A 2 -67.46 9.40 14.46
CA HIS A 2 -66.47 10.00 13.57
C HIS A 2 -65.12 9.38 13.91
N ARG A 3 -64.55 8.63 12.95
CA ARG A 3 -63.24 7.99 13.07
C ARG A 3 -62.19 8.96 12.56
N THR A 4 -61.38 9.49 13.45
CA THR A 4 -60.18 10.26 13.12
C THR A 4 -59.05 9.28 12.79
N ILE A 5 -58.57 9.30 11.55
CA ILE A 5 -57.40 8.53 11.10
C ILE A 5 -56.17 9.42 11.33
N PHE A 6 -55.28 9.01 12.22
CA PHE A 6 -53.95 9.61 12.38
C PHE A 6 -53.02 9.01 11.32
N ILE A 7 -52.58 9.83 10.35
CA ILE A 7 -51.50 9.47 9.44
C ILE A 7 -50.19 9.77 10.15
N LEU A 8 -49.45 8.73 10.55
CA LEU A 8 -48.11 8.86 11.10
C LEU A 8 -47.14 9.11 9.93
N SER A 9 -46.73 10.36 9.72
CA SER A 9 -45.68 10.71 8.77
C SER A 9 -44.33 10.21 9.31
N LEU A 10 -43.82 9.11 8.74
CA LEU A 10 -42.44 8.67 8.94
C LEU A 10 -41.52 9.71 8.29
N LEU A 11 -40.97 10.64 9.10
CA LEU A 11 -39.77 11.39 8.70
C LEU A 11 -38.60 10.42 8.68
N PHE A 12 -38.27 9.87 7.50
CA PHE A 12 -36.93 9.37 7.26
C PHE A 12 -35.97 10.55 7.37
N LEU A 13 -35.30 10.66 8.52
CA LEU A 13 -34.09 11.45 8.65
C LEU A 13 -33.04 10.80 7.75
N ILE A 14 -33.00 11.22 6.49
CA ILE A 14 -31.87 10.97 5.59
C ILE A 14 -30.72 11.78 6.19
N LEU A 15 -29.94 11.17 7.08
CA LEU A 15 -28.64 11.70 7.45
C LEU A 15 -27.87 11.89 6.14
N PRO A 16 -27.40 13.10 5.82
CA PRO A 16 -26.62 13.30 4.61
C PRO A 16 -25.43 12.36 4.68
N ALA A 17 -25.29 11.47 3.68
CA ALA A 17 -24.10 10.69 3.50
C ALA A 17 -22.91 11.66 3.52
N LYS A 18 -21.97 11.48 4.46
CA LYS A 18 -20.79 12.33 4.53
C LYS A 18 -20.09 12.26 3.16
N ALA A 19 -19.76 13.41 2.60
CA ALA A 19 -19.02 13.48 1.34
C ALA A 19 -17.74 12.64 1.46
N GLN A 20 -17.54 11.71 0.53
CA GLN A 20 -16.37 10.84 0.54
C GLN A 20 -15.12 11.63 0.10
N PRO A 21 -13.95 11.37 0.71
CA PRO A 21 -12.73 12.07 0.35
C PRO A 21 -12.32 11.74 -1.09
N LYS A 22 -11.98 12.76 -1.87
CA LYS A 22 -11.44 12.59 -3.23
C LYS A 22 -10.06 11.92 -3.23
N HIS A 23 -9.23 12.24 -2.23
CA HIS A 23 -7.89 11.69 -2.09
C HIS A 23 -7.80 10.89 -0.80
N GLU A 24 -7.52 9.59 -0.91
CA GLU A 24 -7.44 8.67 0.22
C GLU A 24 -6.71 7.40 -0.23
N VAL A 25 -5.67 6.99 0.49
CA VAL A 25 -5.03 5.69 0.30
C VAL A 25 -5.92 4.62 0.89
N ARG A 26 -6.30 3.64 0.07
CA ARG A 26 -7.11 2.48 0.48
C ARG A 26 -6.32 1.23 0.16
N ALA A 27 -5.49 0.83 1.11
CA ALA A 27 -4.49 -0.21 0.90
C ALA A 27 -4.92 -1.58 1.46
N ALA A 28 -4.47 -2.65 0.84
CA ALA A 28 -4.61 -4.00 1.38
C ALA A 28 -3.33 -4.82 1.21
N TRP A 29 -2.94 -5.56 2.26
CA TRP A 29 -1.79 -6.46 2.22
C TRP A 29 -2.20 -7.84 1.66
N ILE A 30 -1.55 -8.24 0.57
CA ILE A 30 -1.62 -9.61 0.04
C ILE A 30 -0.40 -10.37 0.58
N THR A 31 -0.63 -11.19 1.59
CA THR A 31 0.41 -11.91 2.34
C THR A 31 0.69 -13.27 1.71
N ALA A 32 1.88 -13.42 1.13
CA ALA A 32 2.24 -14.63 0.42
C ALA A 32 2.95 -15.69 1.26
N VAL A 33 3.63 -15.29 2.32
CA VAL A 33 4.34 -16.20 3.22
C VAL A 33 3.38 -17.29 3.71
N TYR A 34 3.82 -18.54 3.64
CA TYR A 34 3.04 -19.74 3.94
C TYR A 34 1.75 -19.93 3.11
N GLY A 35 1.57 -19.19 2.01
CA GLY A 35 0.33 -19.22 1.22
C GLY A 35 -0.87 -18.66 2.00
N LEU A 36 -0.63 -17.72 2.92
CA LEU A 36 -1.65 -17.21 3.84
C LEU A 36 -2.83 -16.54 3.12
N ASP A 37 -2.56 -15.71 2.12
CA ASP A 37 -3.58 -15.13 1.22
C ASP A 37 -3.48 -15.75 -0.18
N TRP A 38 -2.27 -15.72 -0.74
CA TRP A 38 -1.98 -16.14 -2.10
C TRP A 38 -0.52 -16.63 -2.22
N PRO A 39 -0.21 -17.70 -2.95
CA PRO A 39 -1.12 -18.56 -3.69
C PRO A 39 -1.64 -19.73 -2.84
N ARG A 40 -2.85 -20.22 -3.14
CA ARG A 40 -3.37 -21.47 -2.56
C ARG A 40 -3.02 -22.66 -3.43
N THR A 41 -2.97 -22.46 -4.76
CA THR A 41 -2.58 -23.49 -5.72
C THR A 41 -1.10 -23.37 -6.10
N ARG A 42 -0.40 -24.50 -6.20
CA ARG A 42 0.99 -24.56 -6.69
C ARG A 42 1.02 -24.58 -8.22
N ALA A 43 1.94 -23.83 -8.81
CA ALA A 43 2.17 -23.70 -10.23
C ALA A 43 3.16 -24.76 -10.75
N THR A 44 2.77 -26.04 -10.72
CA THR A 44 3.59 -27.16 -11.24
C THR A 44 3.10 -27.72 -12.59
N THR A 45 1.92 -27.29 -13.05
CA THR A 45 1.32 -27.67 -14.34
C THR A 45 0.74 -26.43 -15.01
N PRO A 46 0.46 -26.45 -16.34
CA PRO A 46 -0.21 -25.34 -17.01
C PRO A 46 -1.55 -24.95 -16.38
N GLN A 47 -2.32 -25.93 -15.87
CA GLN A 47 -3.56 -25.68 -15.14
C GLN A 47 -3.29 -25.04 -13.76
N GLY A 48 -2.27 -25.50 -13.04
CA GLY A 48 -1.86 -24.90 -11.77
C GLY A 48 -1.40 -23.45 -11.92
N ILE A 49 -0.68 -23.14 -13.01
CA ILE A 49 -0.28 -21.76 -13.36
C ILE A 49 -1.53 -20.88 -13.58
N ARG A 50 -2.49 -21.36 -14.40
CA ARG A 50 -3.74 -20.61 -14.65
C ARG A 50 -4.51 -20.38 -13.36
N LYS A 51 -4.72 -21.42 -12.56
CA LYS A 51 -5.45 -21.31 -11.29
C LYS A 51 -4.76 -20.37 -10.30
N GLN A 52 -3.43 -20.41 -10.22
CA GLN A 52 -2.68 -19.50 -9.37
C GLN A 52 -2.86 -18.03 -9.81
N LYS A 53 -2.91 -17.77 -11.13
CA LYS A 53 -3.21 -16.43 -11.67
C LYS A 53 -4.65 -15.99 -11.40
N GLU A 54 -5.61 -16.89 -11.62
CA GLU A 54 -7.04 -16.68 -11.34
C GLU A 54 -7.26 -16.33 -9.85
N GLU A 55 -6.61 -17.03 -8.93
CA GLU A 55 -6.68 -16.73 -7.48
C GLU A 55 -6.23 -15.30 -7.15
N LEU A 56 -5.24 -14.75 -7.86
CA LEU A 56 -4.81 -13.37 -7.65
C LEU A 56 -5.82 -12.40 -8.26
N VAL A 57 -6.27 -12.68 -9.48
CA VAL A 57 -7.28 -11.89 -10.20
C VAL A 57 -8.56 -11.76 -9.38
N ASP A 58 -9.05 -12.84 -8.79
CA ASP A 58 -10.25 -12.83 -7.94
C ASP A 58 -10.12 -11.90 -6.73
N ILE A 59 -8.93 -11.86 -6.10
CA ILE A 59 -8.65 -10.95 -4.99
C ILE A 59 -8.66 -9.50 -5.51
N LEU A 60 -7.99 -9.24 -6.62
CA LEU A 60 -7.88 -7.89 -7.19
C LEU A 60 -9.24 -7.36 -7.71
N ASP A 61 -10.09 -8.23 -8.26
CA ASP A 61 -11.45 -7.87 -8.69
C ASP A 61 -12.32 -7.47 -7.50
N LYS A 62 -12.26 -8.22 -6.39
CA LYS A 62 -12.97 -7.85 -5.17
C LYS A 62 -12.44 -6.53 -4.58
N LEU A 63 -11.13 -6.34 -4.52
CA LEU A 63 -10.55 -5.08 -4.06
C LEU A 63 -10.99 -3.89 -4.94
N LYS A 64 -11.00 -4.07 -6.26
CA LYS A 64 -11.50 -3.05 -7.20
C LYS A 64 -12.99 -2.76 -7.00
N ALA A 65 -13.82 -3.79 -6.84
CA ALA A 65 -15.25 -3.62 -6.57
C ALA A 65 -15.51 -2.84 -5.27
N ALA A 66 -14.61 -2.97 -4.29
CA ALA A 66 -14.64 -2.19 -3.05
C ALA A 66 -13.87 -0.86 -3.08
N ASN A 67 -13.52 -0.36 -4.28
CA ASN A 67 -12.81 0.91 -4.47
C ASN A 67 -11.49 1.02 -3.68
N PHE A 68 -10.78 -0.09 -3.44
CA PHE A 68 -9.38 -0.06 -3.04
C PHE A 68 -8.52 0.45 -4.19
N ASN A 69 -7.42 1.13 -3.86
CA ASN A 69 -6.54 1.76 -4.85
C ASN A 69 -5.05 1.44 -4.64
N THR A 70 -4.69 0.68 -3.61
CA THR A 70 -3.30 0.25 -3.35
C THR A 70 -3.24 -1.21 -2.90
N VAL A 71 -2.35 -1.98 -3.53
CA VAL A 71 -2.02 -3.35 -3.16
C VAL A 71 -0.59 -3.41 -2.66
N LEU A 72 -0.40 -3.93 -1.45
CA LEU A 72 0.91 -4.19 -0.86
C LEU A 72 1.21 -5.69 -1.06
N PHE A 73 1.86 -6.01 -2.19
CA PHE A 73 2.07 -7.40 -2.65
C PHE A 73 3.38 -7.97 -2.13
N GLN A 74 3.33 -9.03 -1.31
CA GLN A 74 4.52 -9.61 -0.72
C GLN A 74 5.45 -10.21 -1.77
N THR A 75 6.51 -9.46 -2.08
CA THR A 75 7.44 -9.71 -3.17
C THR A 75 8.69 -10.43 -2.68
N ARG A 76 9.17 -10.08 -1.49
CA ARG A 76 10.28 -10.76 -0.80
C ARG A 76 9.81 -11.21 0.58
N THR A 77 10.08 -12.47 0.92
CA THR A 77 9.87 -12.98 2.28
C THR A 77 11.21 -13.03 3.04
N ARG A 78 11.61 -14.17 3.59
CA ARG A 78 12.76 -14.32 4.47
C ARG A 78 13.92 -14.99 3.75
N GLY A 79 14.49 -14.29 2.76
CA GLY A 79 15.62 -14.79 1.95
C GLY A 79 15.23 -15.55 0.68
N ASP A 80 14.00 -15.34 0.20
CA ASP A 80 13.46 -15.84 -1.06
C ASP A 80 12.38 -14.86 -1.59
N VAL A 81 12.06 -14.99 -2.88
CA VAL A 81 11.28 -14.00 -3.62
C VAL A 81 10.17 -14.59 -4.47
N LEU A 82 9.22 -13.74 -4.87
CA LEU A 82 8.10 -14.06 -5.75
C LEU A 82 8.27 -13.43 -7.15
N TYR A 83 9.50 -13.33 -7.61
CA TYR A 83 9.85 -12.85 -8.95
C TYR A 83 11.18 -13.48 -9.39
N PRO A 84 11.48 -13.55 -10.70
CA PRO A 84 12.77 -14.03 -11.18
C PRO A 84 13.90 -13.12 -10.68
N SER A 85 14.70 -13.62 -9.75
CA SER A 85 15.83 -12.89 -9.17
C SER A 85 17.16 -13.59 -9.43
N SER A 86 18.19 -12.78 -9.69
CA SER A 86 19.59 -13.20 -9.71
C SER A 86 20.21 -13.27 -8.31
N ILE A 87 19.50 -12.72 -7.31
CA ILE A 87 20.00 -12.52 -5.95
C ILE A 87 19.40 -13.51 -4.98
N GLU A 88 18.10 -13.80 -5.01
CA GLU A 88 17.45 -14.73 -4.08
C GLU A 88 16.64 -15.80 -4.84
N PRO A 89 16.50 -17.03 -4.30
CA PRO A 89 15.73 -18.07 -4.97
C PRO A 89 14.24 -17.76 -4.96
N PHE A 90 13.50 -18.37 -5.90
CA PHE A 90 12.04 -18.41 -5.81
C PHE A 90 11.58 -19.06 -4.50
N ASN A 91 10.56 -18.46 -3.89
CA ASN A 91 9.92 -19.02 -2.71
C ASN A 91 9.19 -20.32 -3.06
N SER A 92 9.40 -21.33 -2.20
CA SER A 92 8.80 -22.65 -2.35
C SER A 92 7.26 -22.67 -2.37
N ILE A 93 6.57 -21.66 -1.84
CA ILE A 93 5.10 -21.56 -1.91
C ILE A 93 4.57 -21.63 -3.34
N LEU A 94 5.33 -21.14 -4.32
CA LEU A 94 4.88 -21.04 -5.71
C LEU A 94 4.75 -22.43 -6.35
N THR A 95 5.63 -23.38 -6.03
CA THR A 95 5.74 -24.68 -6.72
C THR A 95 5.82 -25.89 -5.78
N GLY A 96 5.99 -25.67 -4.48
CA GLY A 96 6.31 -26.69 -3.48
C GLY A 96 7.82 -27.01 -3.38
N LYS A 97 8.67 -26.43 -4.23
CA LYS A 97 10.11 -26.67 -4.25
C LYS A 97 10.89 -25.36 -4.10
N VAL A 98 11.89 -25.35 -3.21
CA VAL A 98 12.81 -24.21 -3.06
C VAL A 98 13.49 -23.90 -4.39
N GLY A 99 13.45 -22.64 -4.82
CA GLY A 99 14.00 -22.21 -6.10
C GLY A 99 13.23 -22.73 -7.32
N GLY A 100 12.09 -23.39 -7.14
CA GLY A 100 11.26 -23.88 -8.23
C GLY A 100 10.59 -22.72 -8.97
N ASN A 101 10.95 -22.54 -10.24
CA ASN A 101 10.35 -21.54 -11.12
C ASN A 101 8.89 -21.93 -11.44
N PRO A 102 7.89 -21.06 -11.18
CA PRO A 102 6.49 -21.36 -11.45
C PRO A 102 6.11 -21.29 -12.94
N GLY A 103 7.04 -21.00 -13.85
CA GLY A 103 6.78 -20.89 -15.29
C GLY A 103 6.20 -19.55 -15.73
N TYR A 104 6.12 -18.56 -14.84
CA TYR A 104 5.78 -17.17 -15.12
C TYR A 104 6.42 -16.25 -14.08
N ASP A 105 6.32 -14.93 -14.26
CA ASP A 105 6.76 -13.92 -13.30
C ASP A 105 5.57 -13.42 -12.46
N PRO A 106 5.47 -13.81 -11.16
CA PRO A 106 4.33 -13.41 -10.33
C PRO A 106 4.24 -11.92 -10.05
N LEU A 107 5.38 -11.24 -9.82
CA LEU A 107 5.38 -9.80 -9.56
C LEU A 107 4.95 -9.02 -10.80
N ALA A 108 5.48 -9.37 -11.98
CA ALA A 108 5.06 -8.73 -13.23
C ALA A 108 3.55 -8.89 -13.44
N PHE A 109 3.03 -10.10 -13.23
CA PHE A 109 1.60 -10.38 -13.36
C PHE A 109 0.76 -9.57 -12.34
N ALA A 110 1.19 -9.50 -11.08
CA ALA A 110 0.50 -8.72 -10.05
C ALA A 110 0.43 -7.22 -10.41
N ILE A 111 1.52 -6.64 -10.90
CA ILE A 111 1.58 -5.24 -11.33
C ILE A 111 0.62 -4.99 -12.49
N GLU A 112 0.70 -5.82 -13.54
CA GLU A 112 -0.15 -5.69 -14.72
C GLU A 112 -1.64 -5.75 -14.35
N GLU A 113 -2.04 -6.72 -13.52
CA GLU A 113 -3.42 -6.90 -13.11
C GLU A 113 -3.92 -5.81 -12.13
N CYS A 114 -3.04 -5.25 -11.30
CA CYS A 114 -3.38 -4.07 -10.49
C CYS A 114 -3.61 -2.84 -11.38
N HIS A 115 -2.72 -2.59 -12.34
CA HIS A 115 -2.79 -1.43 -13.24
C HIS A 115 -4.02 -1.48 -14.14
N LYS A 116 -4.40 -2.66 -14.65
CA LYS A 116 -5.67 -2.85 -15.40
C LYS A 116 -6.91 -2.42 -14.60
N ARG A 117 -6.82 -2.45 -13.27
CA ARG A 117 -7.91 -2.07 -12.35
C ARG A 117 -7.74 -0.65 -11.79
N GLY A 118 -6.70 0.07 -12.21
CA GLY A 118 -6.38 1.40 -11.68
C GLY A 118 -5.98 1.38 -10.20
N MET A 119 -5.33 0.30 -9.75
CA MET A 119 -4.74 0.17 -8.42
C MET A 119 -3.21 0.25 -8.52
N GLU A 120 -2.59 0.90 -7.54
CA GLU A 120 -1.14 0.85 -7.38
C GLU A 120 -0.69 -0.53 -6.86
N CYS A 121 0.46 -1.02 -7.33
CA CYS A 121 1.12 -2.21 -6.83
C CYS A 121 2.46 -1.85 -6.19
N HIS A 122 2.54 -2.02 -4.87
CA HIS A 122 3.75 -1.78 -4.10
C HIS A 122 4.44 -3.12 -3.81
N ALA A 123 5.71 -3.22 -4.17
CA ALA A 123 6.53 -4.39 -3.88
C ALA A 123 6.86 -4.44 -2.39
N TRP A 124 6.15 -5.29 -1.65
CA TRP A 124 6.37 -5.49 -0.22
C TRP A 124 7.56 -6.42 0.03
N MET A 125 8.59 -5.90 0.69
CA MET A 125 9.80 -6.62 1.05
C MET A 125 9.97 -6.69 2.56
N VAL A 126 9.92 -7.90 3.10
CA VAL A 126 10.52 -8.16 4.43
C VAL A 126 12.02 -7.91 4.30
N THR A 127 12.67 -7.25 5.26
CA THR A 127 14.05 -6.76 5.13
C THR A 127 15.05 -7.54 5.98
N ILE A 128 15.12 -7.27 7.28
CA ILE A 128 16.16 -7.77 8.18
C ILE A 128 16.07 -9.28 8.49
N PRO A 129 14.91 -9.87 8.83
CA PRO A 129 14.86 -11.29 9.17
C PRO A 129 15.00 -12.22 7.96
N LEU A 130 15.75 -13.31 8.14
CA LEU A 130 15.98 -14.39 7.17
C LEU A 130 15.30 -15.70 7.57
N GLY A 131 14.50 -15.69 8.64
CA GLY A 131 13.65 -16.81 9.06
C GLY A 131 14.30 -17.76 10.05
N ASN A 132 13.52 -18.75 10.47
CA ASN A 132 13.96 -19.73 11.47
C ASN A 132 15.00 -20.71 10.91
N LYS A 133 15.66 -21.44 11.81
CA LYS A 133 16.68 -22.45 11.44
C LYS A 133 16.20 -23.45 10.40
N LYS A 134 14.94 -23.89 10.48
CA LYS A 134 14.36 -24.87 9.54
C LYS A 134 14.22 -24.29 8.14
N HIS A 135 13.68 -23.08 8.02
CA HIS A 135 13.56 -22.36 6.75
C HIS A 135 14.93 -22.08 6.13
N VAL A 136 15.87 -21.55 6.92
CA VAL A 136 17.23 -21.27 6.44
C VAL A 136 17.93 -22.55 5.97
N ALA A 137 17.73 -23.66 6.67
CA ALA A 137 18.27 -24.96 6.27
C ALA A 137 17.61 -25.50 4.98
N SER A 138 16.30 -25.32 4.80
CA SER A 138 15.61 -25.77 3.58
C SER A 138 16.07 -25.02 2.33
N LEU A 139 16.57 -23.78 2.48
CA LEU A 139 17.20 -23.03 1.39
C LEU A 139 18.57 -23.59 0.94
N GLY A 140 19.21 -24.44 1.76
CA GLY A 140 20.48 -25.09 1.42
C GLY A 140 21.57 -24.11 0.97
N LYS A 141 22.23 -24.39 -0.16
CA LYS A 141 23.29 -23.54 -0.74
C LYS A 141 22.78 -22.18 -1.23
N GLN A 142 21.47 -22.04 -1.49
CA GLN A 142 20.86 -20.79 -1.95
C GLN A 142 20.59 -19.81 -0.80
N SER A 143 20.66 -20.28 0.45
CA SER A 143 20.48 -19.45 1.64
C SER A 143 21.41 -18.24 1.66
N VAL A 144 20.88 -17.08 2.03
CA VAL A 144 21.67 -15.85 2.24
C VAL A 144 22.79 -16.09 3.26
N THR A 145 22.50 -16.90 4.29
CA THR A 145 23.47 -17.28 5.34
C THR A 145 24.68 -18.08 4.83
N LYS A 146 24.58 -18.66 3.63
CA LYS A 146 25.69 -19.38 2.97
C LYS A 146 26.41 -18.53 1.94
N ARG A 147 25.67 -17.70 1.19
CA ARG A 147 26.21 -16.89 0.09
C ARG A 147 26.81 -15.55 0.54
N VAL A 148 26.27 -14.97 1.61
CA VAL A 148 26.69 -13.67 2.15
C VAL A 148 26.81 -13.76 3.67
N LYS A 149 27.58 -14.75 4.13
CA LYS A 149 27.68 -15.13 5.55
C LYS A 149 28.08 -13.97 6.48
N ASP A 150 28.92 -13.05 5.99
CA ASP A 150 29.54 -12.01 6.82
C ASP A 150 28.53 -10.95 7.29
N ILE A 151 27.39 -10.84 6.60
CA ILE A 151 26.30 -9.93 6.98
C ILE A 151 25.15 -10.65 7.70
N CYS A 152 25.29 -11.93 8.02
CA CYS A 152 24.23 -12.74 8.62
C CYS A 152 24.55 -13.08 10.07
N VAL A 153 23.58 -12.91 10.96
CA VAL A 153 23.74 -13.15 12.39
C VAL A 153 22.65 -14.10 12.89
N PRO A 154 23.01 -15.25 13.51
CA PRO A 154 22.05 -16.08 14.21
C PRO A 154 21.64 -15.38 15.51
N TYR A 155 20.35 -15.30 15.78
CA TYR A 155 19.85 -14.75 17.03
C TYR A 155 18.60 -15.52 17.48
N LYS A 156 18.66 -16.09 18.69
CA LYS A 156 17.70 -17.06 19.19
C LYS A 156 17.52 -18.24 18.20
N ASN A 157 16.30 -18.47 17.71
CA ASN A 157 15.98 -19.55 16.77
C ASN A 157 15.86 -19.10 15.31
N GLU A 158 16.32 -17.89 15.01
CA GLU A 158 16.24 -17.26 13.69
C GLU A 158 17.60 -16.73 13.21
N TYR A 159 17.64 -16.37 11.93
CA TYR A 159 18.74 -15.64 11.31
C TYR A 159 18.27 -14.27 10.84
N PHE A 160 19.18 -13.31 10.89
CA PHE A 160 18.94 -11.92 10.50
C PHE A 160 20.11 -11.42 9.65
N LEU A 161 19.83 -10.47 8.77
CA LEU A 161 20.86 -9.55 8.30
C LEU A 161 21.32 -8.68 9.47
N ASN A 162 22.60 -8.35 9.53
CA ASN A 162 23.18 -7.47 10.55
C ASN A 162 23.07 -6.01 10.10
N PRO A 163 22.19 -5.18 10.67
CA PRO A 163 22.05 -3.80 10.20
C PRO A 163 23.33 -2.98 10.40
N GLY A 164 24.15 -3.34 11.39
CA GLY A 164 25.41 -2.65 11.69
C GLY A 164 26.58 -2.99 10.78
N HIS A 165 26.43 -3.98 9.90
CA HIS A 165 27.45 -4.31 8.92
C HIS A 165 27.25 -3.45 7.65
N PRO A 166 28.26 -2.69 7.17
CA PRO A 166 28.10 -1.76 6.04
C PRO A 166 27.57 -2.40 4.75
N ALA A 167 27.95 -3.65 4.46
CA ALA A 167 27.47 -4.37 3.27
C ALA A 167 25.98 -4.76 3.32
N THR A 168 25.29 -4.63 4.46
CA THR A 168 23.84 -4.94 4.57
C THR A 168 23.00 -3.97 3.76
N LYS A 169 23.31 -2.66 3.79
CA LYS A 169 22.58 -1.68 2.98
C LYS A 169 22.78 -1.90 1.48
N GLU A 170 23.99 -2.29 1.08
CA GLU A 170 24.30 -2.65 -0.31
C GLU A 170 23.51 -3.89 -0.75
N TYR A 171 23.45 -4.92 0.11
CA TYR A 171 22.70 -6.13 -0.19
C TYR A 171 21.22 -5.86 -0.40
N LEU A 172 20.59 -5.10 0.52
CA LEU A 172 19.19 -4.70 0.38
C LEU A 172 18.96 -3.81 -0.83
N MET A 173 19.85 -2.85 -1.10
CA MET A 173 19.76 -1.99 -2.28
C MET A 173 19.84 -2.77 -3.58
N ARG A 174 20.62 -3.86 -3.66
CA ARG A 174 20.66 -4.71 -4.86
C ARG A 174 19.30 -5.36 -5.16
N LEU A 175 18.60 -5.84 -4.14
CA LEU A 175 17.25 -6.40 -4.29
C LEU A 175 16.25 -5.32 -4.71
N VAL A 176 16.30 -4.16 -4.05
CA VAL A 176 15.44 -3.01 -4.40
C VAL A 176 15.71 -2.55 -5.83
N ARG A 177 16.98 -2.43 -6.24
CA ARG A 177 17.38 -2.07 -7.61
C ARG A 177 16.83 -3.05 -8.63
N GLU A 178 16.99 -4.35 -8.39
CA GLU A 178 16.48 -5.38 -9.31
C GLU A 178 14.98 -5.23 -9.55
N VAL A 179 14.20 -4.86 -8.52
CA VAL A 179 12.76 -4.63 -8.67
C VAL A 179 12.45 -3.28 -9.30
N VAL A 180 13.06 -2.19 -8.84
CA VAL A 180 12.74 -0.84 -9.31
C VAL A 180 13.14 -0.66 -10.78
N GLU A 181 14.27 -1.21 -11.22
CA GLU A 181 14.71 -1.09 -12.62
C GLU A 181 13.84 -1.92 -13.57
N ARG A 182 13.46 -3.15 -13.18
CA ARG A 182 12.84 -4.12 -14.08
C ARG A 182 11.31 -4.04 -14.15
N TYR A 183 10.66 -3.46 -13.15
CA TYR A 183 9.20 -3.51 -13.02
C TYR A 183 8.59 -2.10 -12.94
N ASP A 184 7.38 -1.91 -13.46
CA ASP A 184 6.59 -0.67 -13.31
C ASP A 184 5.84 -0.65 -11.96
N ILE A 185 6.56 -0.88 -10.87
CA ILE A 185 5.98 -0.75 -9.52
C ILE A 185 5.65 0.71 -9.20
N ASP A 186 4.70 0.91 -8.30
CA ASP A 186 4.30 2.23 -7.81
C ASP A 186 4.99 2.58 -6.49
N GLY A 187 5.43 1.55 -5.75
CA GLY A 187 6.16 1.72 -4.51
C GLY A 187 7.00 0.51 -4.12
N VAL A 188 7.98 0.75 -3.27
CA VAL A 188 8.71 -0.27 -2.49
C VAL A 188 8.26 -0.12 -1.04
N HIS A 189 7.72 -1.19 -0.48
CA HIS A 189 7.14 -1.20 0.86
C HIS A 189 7.94 -2.11 1.80
N PHE A 190 8.58 -1.55 2.82
CA PHE A 190 9.43 -2.32 3.73
C PHE A 190 8.68 -2.81 4.96
N ASP A 191 8.89 -4.08 5.28
CA ASP A 191 8.52 -4.68 6.56
C ASP A 191 9.76 -5.17 7.29
N TYR A 192 9.67 -5.22 8.62
CA TYR A 192 10.76 -5.59 9.53
C TYR A 192 12.05 -4.81 9.29
N LEU A 193 11.97 -3.55 8.83
CA LEU A 193 13.11 -2.64 8.70
C LEU A 193 13.48 -2.07 10.08
N ARG A 194 13.95 -2.97 10.94
CA ARG A 194 14.20 -2.78 12.37
C ARG A 194 15.03 -3.93 12.93
N TYR A 195 15.57 -3.76 14.13
CA TYR A 195 16.18 -4.85 14.87
C TYR A 195 15.11 -5.82 15.42
N PRO A 196 15.46 -7.08 15.71
CA PRO A 196 14.51 -8.05 16.25
C PRO A 196 14.09 -7.72 17.69
N GLU A 197 13.02 -8.36 18.15
CA GLU A 197 12.63 -8.33 19.57
C GLU A 197 13.79 -8.72 20.49
N ASN A 198 13.88 -8.04 21.65
CA ASN A 198 15.01 -8.17 22.59
C ASN A 198 16.37 -7.76 21.98
N ALA A 199 16.32 -6.75 21.10
CA ALA A 199 17.46 -6.17 20.42
C ALA A 199 18.68 -5.83 21.31
N PRO A 200 18.56 -5.47 22.61
CA PRO A 200 19.74 -5.31 23.48
C PRO A 200 20.72 -6.48 23.45
N LEU A 201 20.24 -7.72 23.27
CA LEU A 201 21.06 -8.93 23.19
C LEU A 201 21.48 -9.31 21.76
N PHE A 202 21.16 -8.49 20.76
CA PHE A 202 21.51 -8.78 19.36
C PHE A 202 23.05 -8.90 19.20
N PRO A 203 23.58 -9.92 18.48
CA PRO A 203 25.02 -10.23 18.48
C PRO A 203 25.84 -9.37 17.51
N ASP A 204 25.78 -8.04 17.63
CA ASP A 204 26.47 -7.07 16.77
C ASP A 204 27.67 -6.38 17.44
N LYS A 205 28.14 -6.91 18.58
CA LYS A 205 29.24 -6.29 19.38
C LYS A 205 30.52 -6.06 18.59
N TYR A 206 30.85 -6.94 17.63
CA TYR A 206 32.05 -6.79 16.81
C TYR A 206 31.93 -5.58 15.88
N ASP A 207 30.83 -5.49 15.13
CA ASP A 207 30.54 -4.36 14.24
C ASP A 207 30.39 -3.05 15.02
N PHE A 208 29.77 -3.08 16.21
CA PHE A 208 29.67 -1.91 17.08
C PHE A 208 31.06 -1.35 17.44
N ARG A 209 32.02 -2.20 17.86
CA ARG A 209 33.39 -1.75 18.18
C ARG A 209 34.08 -1.11 16.97
N ARG A 210 33.79 -1.58 15.76
CA ARG A 210 34.45 -1.14 14.53
C ARG A 210 33.80 0.11 13.92
N TYR A 211 32.48 0.24 14.01
CA TYR A 211 31.71 1.21 13.24
C TYR A 211 30.89 2.21 14.08
N SER A 212 30.90 2.10 15.42
CA SER A 212 30.17 3.01 16.31
C SER A 212 30.59 4.47 16.18
N LYS A 213 31.87 4.75 15.92
CA LYS A 213 32.42 6.12 15.84
C LYS A 213 32.04 6.95 17.08
N GLY A 214 32.11 6.35 18.28
CA GLY A 214 31.83 7.03 19.56
C GLY A 214 30.36 7.13 19.96
N ARG A 215 29.42 6.64 19.13
CA ARG A 215 27.99 6.60 19.48
C ARG A 215 27.69 5.54 20.54
N THR A 216 26.64 5.78 21.33
CA THR A 216 26.06 4.74 22.19
C THR A 216 25.50 3.60 21.34
N LEU A 217 25.38 2.40 21.91
CA LEU A 217 24.87 1.23 21.19
C LEU A 217 23.47 1.48 20.61
N ASP A 218 22.57 2.04 21.41
CA ASP A 218 21.19 2.30 20.98
C ASP A 218 21.13 3.32 19.84
N GLN A 219 21.91 4.41 19.93
CA GLN A 219 21.94 5.40 18.84
C GLN A 219 22.59 4.82 17.59
N TRP A 220 23.68 4.09 17.73
CA TRP A 220 24.33 3.43 16.60
C TRP A 220 23.37 2.47 15.87
N ARG A 221 22.56 1.70 16.61
CA ARG A 221 21.55 0.81 16.02
C ARG A 221 20.46 1.58 15.28
N ARG A 222 19.93 2.68 15.84
CA ARG A 222 18.97 3.55 15.13
C ARG A 222 19.57 4.14 13.85
N ASP A 223 20.81 4.61 13.94
CA ASP A 223 21.52 5.19 12.80
C ASP A 223 21.77 4.16 11.69
N ASN A 224 22.06 2.91 12.04
CA ASN A 224 22.26 1.84 11.06
C ASN A 224 21.01 1.61 10.20
N ILE A 225 19.83 1.54 10.84
CA ILE A 225 18.56 1.41 10.11
C ILE A 225 18.30 2.67 9.28
N SER A 226 18.49 3.85 9.86
CA SER A 226 18.29 5.13 9.17
C SER A 226 19.21 5.30 7.96
N GLU A 227 20.45 4.81 8.04
CA GLU A 227 21.40 4.80 6.92
C GLU A 227 20.99 3.82 5.82
N ILE A 228 20.41 2.67 6.17
CA ILE A 228 19.80 1.76 5.18
C ILE A 228 18.65 2.47 4.45
N VAL A 229 17.73 3.10 5.18
CA VAL A 229 16.59 3.85 4.62
C VAL A 229 17.09 4.94 3.68
N ARG A 230 18.01 5.79 4.15
CA ARG A 230 18.59 6.89 3.39
C ARG A 230 19.27 6.42 2.11
N TYR A 231 20.06 5.36 2.19
CA TYR A 231 20.78 4.81 1.04
C TYR A 231 19.80 4.28 -0.02
N ILE A 232 18.80 3.52 0.41
CA ILE A 232 17.76 2.99 -0.46
C ILE A 232 16.92 4.12 -1.07
N TYR A 233 16.46 5.07 -0.26
CA TYR A 233 15.65 6.19 -0.73
C TYR A 233 16.36 6.96 -1.85
N LYS A 234 17.62 7.37 -1.62
CA LYS A 234 18.43 8.04 -2.64
C LYS A 234 18.57 7.22 -3.92
N GLY A 235 18.81 5.92 -3.78
CA GLY A 235 18.89 5.00 -4.92
C GLY A 235 17.58 4.93 -5.71
N VAL A 236 16.44 4.72 -5.02
CA VAL A 236 15.11 4.64 -5.65
C VAL A 236 14.79 5.94 -6.38
N LYS A 237 14.97 7.09 -5.72
CA LYS A 237 14.67 8.39 -6.31
C LYS A 237 15.55 8.73 -7.51
N ALA A 238 16.81 8.28 -7.53
CA ALA A 238 17.68 8.44 -8.68
C ALA A 238 17.21 7.60 -9.89
N MET A 239 16.66 6.41 -9.66
CA MET A 239 16.18 5.52 -10.73
C MET A 239 14.80 5.93 -11.26
N LYS A 240 13.83 6.07 -10.35
CA LYS A 240 12.43 6.39 -10.64
C LYS A 240 11.88 7.30 -9.53
N PRO A 241 11.94 8.63 -9.67
CA PRO A 241 11.58 9.58 -8.60
C PRO A 241 10.17 9.37 -8.03
N TRP A 242 9.22 9.02 -8.88
CA TRP A 242 7.82 8.78 -8.53
C TRP A 242 7.57 7.48 -7.75
N VAL A 243 8.53 6.54 -7.71
CA VAL A 243 8.34 5.28 -6.95
C VAL A 243 8.36 5.59 -5.46
N LYS A 244 7.25 5.30 -4.79
CA LYS A 244 7.06 5.55 -3.36
C LYS A 244 8.01 4.68 -2.53
N VAL A 245 8.64 5.24 -1.52
CA VAL A 245 9.39 4.49 -0.52
C VAL A 245 8.62 4.51 0.79
N SER A 246 8.15 3.34 1.22
CA SER A 246 7.32 3.20 2.41
C SER A 246 7.81 2.13 3.36
N THR A 247 7.33 2.16 4.61
CA THR A 247 7.63 1.12 5.62
C THR A 247 6.41 0.92 6.49
N CYS A 248 6.20 -0.30 6.99
CA CYS A 248 5.27 -0.59 8.08
C CYS A 248 6.00 -0.64 9.43
N PRO A 249 6.10 0.48 10.17
CA PRO A 249 6.74 0.48 11.48
C PRO A 249 5.85 -0.14 12.56
N VAL A 250 6.44 -0.39 13.73
CA VAL A 250 5.68 -0.68 14.95
C VAL A 250 4.66 0.45 15.18
N GLY A 251 3.42 0.10 15.50
CA GLY A 251 2.32 1.08 15.57
C GLY A 251 2.50 2.19 16.61
N LYS A 252 3.39 2.04 17.58
CA LYS A 252 3.69 3.10 18.57
C LYS A 252 5.13 3.54 18.39
N TYR A 253 5.37 4.82 18.13
CA TYR A 253 6.73 5.35 17.97
C TYR A 253 7.52 5.27 19.29
N ARG A 254 6.95 5.83 20.36
CA ARG A 254 7.38 5.79 21.77
C ARG A 254 6.18 6.18 22.66
N ASP A 255 6.37 6.24 23.97
CA ASP A 255 5.36 6.78 24.89
C ASP A 255 5.00 8.22 24.49
N THR A 256 3.71 8.54 24.47
CA THR A 256 3.26 9.93 24.34
C THR A 256 3.28 10.61 25.71
N SER A 257 3.05 11.92 25.75
CA SER A 257 3.01 12.68 27.01
C SER A 257 2.00 12.15 28.04
N ARG A 258 0.92 11.49 27.59
CA ARG A 258 -0.18 11.00 28.45
C ARG A 258 -0.42 9.49 28.36
N TYR A 259 0.11 8.81 27.36
CA TYR A 259 -0.19 7.40 27.11
C TYR A 259 1.09 6.58 26.91
N SER A 260 1.25 5.54 27.72
CA SER A 260 2.38 4.63 27.61
C SER A 260 2.21 3.65 26.46
N SER A 261 3.31 3.34 25.77
CA SER A 261 3.41 2.27 24.79
C SER A 261 3.42 0.88 25.43
N ARG A 262 3.41 0.81 26.77
CA ARG A 262 3.52 -0.42 27.58
C ARG A 262 4.82 -1.18 27.30
N GLY A 263 5.90 -0.45 27.08
CA GLY A 263 7.24 -1.02 26.88
C GLY A 263 7.46 -1.68 25.52
N TRP A 264 6.53 -1.54 24.56
CA TRP A 264 6.71 -1.96 23.16
C TRP A 264 6.55 -0.77 22.22
N ASN A 265 7.63 -0.34 21.54
CA ASN A 265 7.60 0.80 20.63
C ASN A 265 8.76 0.80 19.60
N ALA A 266 8.58 1.52 18.51
CA ALA A 266 9.53 1.59 17.40
C ALA A 266 10.94 2.05 17.86
N PHE A 267 11.01 3.15 18.61
CA PHE A 267 12.26 3.87 18.85
C PHE A 267 13.21 3.16 19.83
N TYR A 268 12.68 2.64 20.94
CA TYR A 268 13.49 2.09 22.02
C TYR A 268 13.63 0.57 21.97
N THR A 269 12.63 -0.18 21.50
CA THR A 269 12.67 -1.66 21.59
C THR A 269 13.25 -2.33 20.35
N VAL A 270 13.06 -1.72 19.19
CA VAL A 270 13.47 -2.28 17.89
C VAL A 270 14.32 -1.31 17.06
N TYR A 271 14.73 -0.18 17.65
CA TYR A 271 15.63 0.82 17.07
C TYR A 271 15.18 1.34 15.69
N GLN A 272 13.87 1.50 15.52
CA GLN A 272 13.24 2.00 14.32
C GLN A 272 12.87 3.47 14.54
N ASP A 273 13.37 4.39 13.70
CA ASP A 273 13.16 5.83 13.86
C ASP A 273 12.35 6.49 12.71
N PRO A 274 11.11 6.04 12.45
CA PRO A 274 10.32 6.54 11.33
C PRO A 274 9.96 8.02 11.45
N GLN A 275 9.74 8.58 12.65
CA GLN A 275 9.53 10.04 12.77
C GLN A 275 10.77 10.82 12.32
N GLY A 276 11.98 10.34 12.65
CA GLY A 276 13.22 10.89 12.12
C GLY A 276 13.30 10.79 10.59
N TRP A 277 12.87 9.66 10.01
CA TRP A 277 12.88 9.45 8.55
C TRP A 277 11.90 10.37 7.81
N LEU A 278 10.71 10.59 8.38
CA LEU A 278 9.74 11.55 7.85
C LEU A 278 10.31 12.98 7.92
N GLY A 279 10.91 13.36 9.05
CA GLY A 279 11.52 14.68 9.24
C GLY A 279 12.72 14.94 8.33
N GLU A 280 13.55 13.93 8.06
CA GLU A 280 14.64 14.03 7.08
C GLU A 280 14.13 14.00 5.63
N GLY A 281 12.90 13.53 5.40
CA GLY A 281 12.32 13.41 4.06
C GLY A 281 12.83 12.21 3.25
N ILE A 282 13.34 11.17 3.92
CA ILE A 282 13.83 9.92 3.30
C ILE A 282 12.77 8.82 3.28
N GLN A 283 11.50 9.21 3.41
CA GLN A 283 10.35 8.32 3.37
C GLN A 283 9.12 9.09 2.86
N ASP A 284 8.38 8.48 1.94
CA ASP A 284 7.21 9.10 1.32
C ASP A 284 5.92 8.77 2.09
N GLN A 285 5.84 7.53 2.58
CA GLN A 285 4.68 6.98 3.29
C GLN A 285 5.11 6.12 4.47
N ILE A 286 4.36 6.16 5.57
CA ILE A 286 4.44 5.16 6.64
C ILE A 286 3.10 4.45 6.82
N TYR A 287 3.18 3.16 7.15
CA TYR A 287 2.04 2.30 7.45
C TYR A 287 2.14 1.74 8.87
N PRO A 288 2.03 2.56 9.93
CA PRO A 288 2.20 2.09 11.30
C PRO A 288 1.19 0.98 11.59
N MET A 289 1.66 -0.15 12.13
CA MET A 289 0.83 -1.31 12.48
C MET A 289 -0.05 -0.99 13.70
N MET A 290 -1.16 -0.29 13.47
CA MET A 290 -2.09 0.22 14.47
C MET A 290 -3.09 -0.85 14.92
N TYR A 291 -2.60 -2.05 15.24
CA TYR A 291 -3.41 -3.19 15.64
C TYR A 291 -3.78 -3.14 17.12
N PHE A 292 -4.35 -2.01 17.53
CA PHE A 292 -4.73 -1.71 18.91
C PHE A 292 -6.10 -1.04 18.96
N GLN A 293 -6.69 -0.99 20.15
CA GLN A 293 -7.99 -0.32 20.38
C GLN A 293 -7.83 0.86 21.35
N GLY A 294 -8.79 1.77 21.34
CA GLY A 294 -8.95 2.79 22.37
C GLY A 294 -7.70 3.64 22.59
N ASN A 295 -7.28 3.79 23.85
CA ASN A 295 -6.12 4.57 24.26
C ASN A 295 -4.77 4.04 23.73
N SER A 296 -4.74 2.85 23.12
CA SER A 296 -3.56 2.36 22.41
C SER A 296 -3.59 2.64 20.91
N PHE A 297 -4.71 3.13 20.37
CA PHE A 297 -4.87 3.54 18.98
C PHE A 297 -4.85 5.07 18.85
N TYR A 298 -5.89 5.76 19.34
CA TYR A 298 -6.18 7.16 18.98
C TYR A 298 -5.04 8.13 19.30
N PRO A 299 -4.43 8.12 20.50
CA PRO A 299 -3.35 9.05 20.81
C PRO A 299 -2.09 8.81 19.99
N PHE A 300 -1.81 7.55 19.63
CA PHE A 300 -0.63 7.19 18.84
C PHE A 300 -0.84 7.46 17.35
N ALA A 301 -2.05 7.27 16.85
CA ALA A 301 -2.41 7.66 15.49
C ALA A 301 -2.26 9.18 15.32
N LEU A 302 -2.71 9.96 16.33
CA LEU A 302 -2.51 11.40 16.35
C LEU A 302 -1.02 11.79 16.42
N ASP A 303 -0.23 11.13 17.28
CA ASP A 303 1.22 11.35 17.37
C ASP A 303 1.91 11.14 16.00
N TRP A 304 1.55 10.10 15.25
CA TRP A 304 2.06 9.91 13.89
C TRP A 304 1.70 11.06 12.96
N GLN A 305 0.45 11.53 13.01
CA GLN A 305 -0.03 12.58 12.13
C GLN A 305 0.61 13.94 12.45
N GLU A 306 0.75 14.27 13.74
CA GLU A 306 1.44 15.49 14.21
C GLU A 306 2.93 15.48 13.84
N GLN A 307 3.56 14.30 13.84
CA GLN A 307 4.97 14.11 13.47
C GLN A 307 5.15 13.68 11.99
N SER A 308 4.13 13.90 11.16
CA SER A 308 4.13 13.47 9.75
C SER A 308 5.17 14.22 8.90
N ASN A 309 5.55 15.43 9.31
CA ASN A 309 6.43 16.31 8.54
C ASN A 309 5.95 16.51 7.08
N GLY A 310 4.63 16.57 6.88
CA GLY A 310 4.01 16.72 5.56
C GLY A 310 4.10 15.48 4.68
N ARG A 311 4.55 14.34 5.21
CA ARG A 311 4.55 13.03 4.56
C ARG A 311 3.25 12.28 4.87
N GLN A 312 3.00 11.23 4.10
CA GLN A 312 1.73 10.51 4.19
C GLN A 312 1.78 9.45 5.31
N VAL A 313 0.80 9.52 6.22
CA VAL A 313 0.60 8.53 7.30
C VAL A 313 -0.65 7.73 6.97
N ILE A 314 -0.50 6.41 6.86
CA ILE A 314 -1.56 5.46 6.49
C ILE A 314 -1.66 4.37 7.56
N PRO A 315 -2.41 4.56 8.66
CA PRO A 315 -2.54 3.54 9.69
C PRO A 315 -2.95 2.17 9.15
N GLY A 316 -2.18 1.13 9.50
CA GLY A 316 -2.55 -0.26 9.25
C GLY A 316 -3.56 -0.73 10.27
N LEU A 317 -4.77 -1.08 9.83
CA LEU A 317 -5.88 -1.56 10.64
C LEU A 317 -5.81 -3.08 10.81
N GLY A 318 -5.95 -3.53 12.06
CA GLY A 318 -5.84 -4.93 12.46
C GLY A 318 -7.13 -5.70 12.24
N ILE A 319 -7.71 -5.65 11.04
CA ILE A 319 -9.04 -6.26 10.75
C ILE A 319 -9.06 -7.78 10.98
N TYR A 320 -7.90 -8.44 10.99
CA TYR A 320 -7.79 -9.84 11.37
C TYR A 320 -8.33 -10.15 12.77
N PHE A 321 -8.24 -9.20 13.71
CA PHE A 321 -8.78 -9.36 15.07
C PHE A 321 -10.32 -9.40 15.16
N LEU A 322 -11.03 -9.17 14.05
CA LEU A 322 -12.47 -9.43 13.92
C LEU A 322 -12.78 -10.93 13.87
N HIS A 323 -11.81 -11.76 13.47
CA HIS A 323 -12.00 -13.20 13.44
C HIS A 323 -11.81 -13.79 14.86
N PRO A 324 -12.71 -14.68 15.33
CA PRO A 324 -12.66 -15.21 16.70
C PRO A 324 -11.38 -15.98 17.04
N ASP A 325 -10.73 -16.59 16.04
CA ASP A 325 -9.45 -17.30 16.24
C ASP A 325 -8.26 -16.36 16.46
N GLU A 326 -8.38 -15.10 16.06
CA GLU A 326 -7.30 -14.11 16.12
C GLU A 326 -7.51 -13.12 17.26
N GLY A 327 -8.77 -12.74 17.52
CA GLY A 327 -9.13 -11.72 18.49
C GLY A 327 -10.61 -11.68 18.82
N LYS A 328 -11.00 -10.64 19.55
CA LYS A 328 -12.38 -10.41 19.99
C LYS A 328 -12.84 -9.00 19.66
N TRP A 329 -12.31 -8.41 18.59
CA TRP A 329 -12.77 -7.09 18.15
C TRP A 329 -14.17 -7.21 17.54
N THR A 330 -14.94 -6.13 17.66
CA THR A 330 -16.18 -5.94 16.91
C THR A 330 -15.91 -4.98 15.76
N ARG A 331 -16.67 -5.12 14.66
CA ARG A 331 -16.55 -4.24 13.48
C ARG A 331 -16.63 -2.75 13.83
N ASP A 332 -17.49 -2.38 14.79
CA ASP A 332 -17.63 -1.00 15.31
C ASP A 332 -16.29 -0.34 15.70
N GLU A 333 -15.30 -1.11 16.17
CA GLU A 333 -13.97 -0.54 16.43
C GLU A 333 -13.27 -0.08 15.14
N VAL A 334 -13.35 -0.87 14.07
CA VAL A 334 -12.77 -0.50 12.77
C VAL A 334 -13.49 0.72 12.18
N ASP A 335 -14.82 0.76 12.29
CA ASP A 335 -15.64 1.88 11.84
C ASP A 335 -15.23 3.19 12.54
N ARG A 336 -15.01 3.13 13.87
CA ARG A 336 -14.49 4.29 14.64
C ARG A 336 -13.09 4.70 14.25
N GLN A 337 -12.21 3.74 13.97
CA GLN A 337 -10.83 4.01 13.55
C GLN A 337 -10.79 4.72 12.21
N ILE A 338 -11.55 4.28 11.20
CA ILE A 338 -11.63 4.94 9.89
C ILE A 338 -12.18 6.36 10.04
N ASN A 339 -13.27 6.52 10.81
CA ASN A 339 -13.83 7.86 11.08
C ASN A 339 -12.81 8.79 11.75
N PHE A 340 -12.02 8.28 12.69
CA PHE A 340 -10.96 9.06 13.34
C PHE A 340 -9.86 9.46 12.35
N ILE A 341 -9.37 8.52 11.52
CA ILE A 341 -8.34 8.77 10.50
C ILE A 341 -8.77 9.90 9.56
N ARG A 342 -10.01 9.84 9.05
CA ARG A 342 -10.60 10.90 8.22
C ARG A 342 -10.74 12.22 8.96
N ASN A 343 -11.19 12.20 10.21
CA ASN A 343 -11.34 13.41 11.03
C ASN A 343 -9.98 14.09 11.30
N GLN A 344 -8.91 13.31 11.44
CA GLN A 344 -7.54 13.82 11.61
C GLN A 344 -6.84 14.12 10.28
N LYS A 345 -7.53 13.99 9.14
CA LYS A 345 -7.02 14.26 7.79
C LYS A 345 -5.71 13.50 7.50
N MET A 346 -5.63 12.25 7.96
CA MET A 346 -4.54 11.35 7.58
C MET A 346 -4.68 10.96 6.10
N ALA A 347 -3.62 10.38 5.52
CA ALA A 347 -3.58 10.11 4.08
C ALA A 347 -4.48 8.94 3.64
N GLY A 348 -4.94 8.11 4.57
CA GLY A 348 -5.84 6.98 4.35
C GLY A 348 -5.56 5.84 5.32
N GLU A 349 -5.90 4.61 4.94
CA GLU A 349 -5.77 3.43 5.78
C GLU A 349 -5.37 2.17 4.98
N GLY A 350 -4.72 1.25 5.67
CA GLY A 350 -4.38 -0.07 5.14
C GLY A 350 -5.09 -1.18 5.92
N HIS A 351 -5.48 -2.25 5.25
CA HIS A 351 -6.25 -3.35 5.84
C HIS A 351 -5.39 -4.63 5.93
N TYR A 352 -4.98 -5.01 7.14
CA TYR A 352 -4.21 -6.23 7.36
C TYR A 352 -5.13 -7.36 7.83
N ARG A 353 -5.42 -8.37 7.00
CA ARG A 353 -4.96 -8.62 5.61
C ARG A 353 -6.10 -9.07 4.72
N VAL A 354 -5.86 -9.22 3.41
CA VAL A 354 -6.93 -9.43 2.42
C VAL A 354 -7.86 -10.60 2.71
N LYS A 355 -7.40 -11.71 3.30
CA LYS A 355 -8.28 -12.83 3.70
C LYS A 355 -9.56 -12.36 4.41
N TYR A 356 -9.45 -11.46 5.39
CA TYR A 356 -10.60 -11.06 6.21
C TYR A 356 -11.57 -10.14 5.46
N LEU A 357 -11.07 -9.43 4.44
CA LEU A 357 -11.91 -8.74 3.45
C LEU A 357 -12.61 -9.75 2.54
N MET A 358 -11.87 -10.72 1.99
CA MET A 358 -12.39 -11.70 1.03
C MET A 358 -13.47 -12.60 1.64
N ASP A 359 -13.31 -12.93 2.92
CA ASP A 359 -14.25 -13.71 3.73
C ASP A 359 -15.37 -12.85 4.32
N ASN A 360 -15.34 -11.52 4.09
CA ASN A 360 -16.28 -10.54 4.64
C ASN A 360 -16.50 -10.72 6.16
N THR A 361 -15.39 -10.83 6.91
CA THR A 361 -15.43 -11.14 8.35
C THR A 361 -16.20 -10.06 9.11
N GLN A 362 -17.28 -10.45 9.80
CA GLN A 362 -18.23 -9.53 10.44
C GLN A 362 -18.84 -8.46 9.50
N GLY A 363 -18.96 -8.72 8.20
CA GLY A 363 -19.56 -7.76 7.25
C GLY A 363 -18.65 -6.59 6.89
N ILE A 364 -17.35 -6.63 7.20
CA ILE A 364 -16.43 -5.51 6.98
C ILE A 364 -16.31 -5.10 5.50
N TYR A 365 -16.39 -6.06 4.56
CA TYR A 365 -16.27 -5.76 3.14
C TYR A 365 -17.51 -4.99 2.64
N ASP A 366 -18.70 -5.38 3.08
CA ASP A 366 -19.95 -4.70 2.74
C ASP A 366 -19.98 -3.30 3.36
N GLU A 367 -19.61 -3.17 4.63
CA GLU A 367 -19.53 -1.89 5.33
C GLU A 367 -18.59 -0.90 4.63
N LEU A 368 -17.45 -1.39 4.16
CA LEU A 368 -16.53 -0.57 3.36
C LEU A 368 -17.18 -0.13 2.06
N ILE A 369 -17.82 -1.01 1.30
CA ILE A 369 -18.48 -0.64 0.03
C ILE A 369 -19.60 0.38 0.25
N GLU A 370 -20.44 0.14 1.24
CA GLU A 370 -21.68 0.89 1.41
C GLU A 370 -21.44 2.28 2.05
N ASN A 371 -20.51 2.37 3.01
CA ASN A 371 -20.42 3.55 3.87
C ASN A 371 -19.07 4.28 3.81
N PHE A 372 -17.95 3.58 3.63
CA PHE A 372 -16.63 4.20 3.65
C PHE A 372 -16.06 4.44 2.25
N TYR A 373 -16.25 3.53 1.31
CA TYR A 373 -15.62 3.53 -0.01
C TYR A 373 -16.68 3.56 -1.12
N ALA A 374 -17.82 4.19 -0.89
CA ALA A 374 -18.94 4.28 -1.83
C ALA A 374 -18.57 4.85 -3.22
N TYR A 375 -17.50 5.66 -3.28
CA TYR A 375 -16.96 6.21 -4.52
C TYR A 375 -15.45 5.98 -4.61
N PRO A 376 -14.87 5.92 -5.84
CA PRO A 376 -13.44 5.86 -6.03
C PRO A 376 -12.70 7.01 -5.35
N ALA A 377 -11.45 6.78 -4.98
CA ALA A 377 -10.54 7.81 -4.47
C ALA A 377 -9.20 7.76 -5.21
N LEU A 378 -8.66 8.94 -5.48
CA LEU A 378 -7.33 9.13 -6.04
C LEU A 378 -6.26 8.99 -4.95
N GLN A 379 -5.04 8.71 -5.39
CA GLN A 379 -3.87 8.77 -4.51
C GLN A 379 -3.60 10.21 -4.07
N PRO A 380 -3.33 10.48 -2.78
CA PRO A 380 -2.88 11.80 -2.36
C PRO A 380 -1.55 12.17 -3.06
N PRO A 381 -1.39 13.42 -3.55
CA PRO A 381 -0.20 13.82 -4.27
C PRO A 381 1.04 13.86 -3.37
N MET A 382 2.20 13.53 -3.94
CA MET A 382 3.52 13.66 -3.33
C MET A 382 4.15 15.02 -3.68
N THR A 383 3.53 16.10 -3.21
CA THR A 383 3.92 17.48 -3.54
C THR A 383 5.34 17.88 -3.12
N TRP A 384 6.00 17.07 -2.29
CA TRP A 384 7.41 17.24 -1.92
C TRP A 384 8.41 16.69 -2.93
N LEU A 385 7.96 15.86 -3.88
CA LEU A 385 8.78 15.35 -4.98
C LEU A 385 8.55 16.16 -6.24
N ASP A 386 7.28 16.41 -6.57
CA ASP A 386 6.86 17.25 -7.67
C ASP A 386 5.58 17.97 -7.26
N ASN A 387 5.50 19.27 -7.51
CA ASN A 387 4.34 20.11 -7.23
C ASN A 387 3.79 20.82 -8.48
N VAL A 388 4.31 20.47 -9.67
CA VAL A 388 3.83 20.99 -10.94
C VAL A 388 2.88 19.96 -11.53
N PRO A 389 1.57 20.26 -11.65
CA PRO A 389 0.66 19.35 -12.32
C PRO A 389 0.94 19.31 -13.82
N PRO A 390 0.54 18.22 -14.52
CA PRO A 390 0.56 18.18 -15.98
C PRO A 390 -0.21 19.33 -16.60
N SER A 391 0.03 19.60 -17.88
CA SER A 391 -0.88 20.46 -18.65
C SER A 391 -2.29 19.89 -18.64
N ALA A 392 -3.30 20.76 -18.74
CA ALA A 392 -4.66 20.28 -18.95
C ALA A 392 -4.75 19.52 -20.29
N PRO A 393 -5.49 18.40 -20.37
CA PRO A 393 -5.86 17.81 -21.65
C PRO A 393 -6.69 18.80 -22.46
N SER A 394 -6.67 18.68 -23.79
CA SER A 394 -7.36 19.62 -24.68
C SER A 394 -8.28 18.93 -25.68
N ALA A 395 -9.18 19.70 -26.30
CA ALA A 395 -10.09 19.24 -27.36
C ALA A 395 -10.85 17.94 -27.03
N LEU A 396 -11.45 17.86 -25.83
CA LEU A 396 -12.34 16.77 -25.44
C LEU A 396 -13.56 16.75 -26.37
N LYS A 397 -13.76 15.62 -27.03
CA LYS A 397 -14.94 15.28 -27.82
C LYS A 397 -15.71 14.19 -27.09
N VAL A 398 -17.01 14.40 -26.95
CA VAL A 398 -17.96 13.47 -26.34
C VAL A 398 -18.93 13.06 -27.44
N THR A 399 -18.98 11.77 -27.77
CA THR A 399 -19.83 11.26 -28.85
C THR A 399 -20.70 10.14 -28.32
N SER A 400 -22.02 10.24 -28.53
CA SER A 400 -22.91 9.11 -28.28
C SER A 400 -22.71 8.05 -29.36
N ILE A 401 -22.50 6.80 -28.94
CA ILE A 401 -22.33 5.65 -29.84
C ILE A 401 -23.42 4.60 -29.56
N ASP A 402 -23.47 3.54 -30.37
CA ASP A 402 -24.48 2.48 -30.27
C ASP A 402 -24.59 1.88 -28.85
N ASN A 403 -25.77 1.36 -28.53
CA ASN A 403 -26.10 0.71 -27.25
C ASN A 403 -26.04 1.64 -26.01
N GLY A 404 -26.14 2.96 -26.21
CA GLY A 404 -26.21 3.94 -25.12
C GLY A 404 -24.86 4.24 -24.47
N TYR A 405 -23.76 3.82 -25.11
CA TYR A 405 -22.41 4.16 -24.66
C TYR A 405 -22.00 5.54 -25.11
N THR A 406 -20.97 6.08 -24.48
CA THR A 406 -20.42 7.39 -24.81
C THR A 406 -18.92 7.26 -25.00
N GLU A 407 -18.45 7.62 -26.19
CA GLU A 407 -17.03 7.66 -26.50
C GLU A 407 -16.48 9.05 -26.14
N LEU A 408 -15.39 9.05 -25.38
CA LEU A 408 -14.61 10.25 -25.05
C LEU A 408 -13.28 10.17 -25.79
N ASN A 409 -12.89 11.25 -26.45
CA ASN A 409 -11.57 11.40 -27.08
C ASN A 409 -11.00 12.78 -26.76
N TRP A 410 -9.71 12.86 -26.41
CA TRP A 410 -9.04 14.13 -26.14
C TRP A 410 -7.62 14.15 -26.71
N GLN A 411 -6.99 15.31 -26.70
CA GLN A 411 -5.58 15.46 -27.03
C GLN A 411 -4.72 15.29 -25.78
N PRO A 412 -3.53 14.68 -25.91
CA PRO A 412 -2.70 14.32 -24.77
C PRO A 412 -2.21 15.53 -23.99
N ALA A 413 -2.11 15.38 -22.68
CA ALA A 413 -1.39 16.29 -21.80
C ALA A 413 0.12 16.00 -21.81
N THR A 414 0.90 16.97 -21.35
CA THR A 414 2.35 16.86 -21.15
C THR A 414 2.74 17.12 -19.71
N ASP A 415 3.80 16.46 -19.25
CA ASP A 415 4.37 16.60 -17.91
C ASP A 415 5.73 17.33 -17.95
N ASN A 416 6.12 17.92 -16.83
CA ASN A 416 7.45 18.50 -16.64
C ASN A 416 8.55 17.43 -16.55
N ASP A 417 8.24 16.20 -16.09
CA ASP A 417 9.15 15.05 -16.22
C ASP A 417 8.79 14.23 -17.47
N GLN A 418 9.65 14.27 -18.49
CA GLN A 418 9.41 13.53 -19.74
C GLN A 418 9.34 12.00 -19.57
N ARG A 419 9.84 11.46 -18.46
CA ARG A 419 9.73 10.02 -18.13
C ARG A 419 8.35 9.67 -17.58
N ASN A 420 7.59 10.68 -17.16
CA ASN A 420 6.27 10.58 -16.59
C ASN A 420 5.24 10.86 -17.69
N LYS A 421 4.66 9.80 -18.25
CA LYS A 421 3.53 9.95 -19.17
C LYS A 421 2.27 10.18 -18.35
N PRO A 422 1.57 11.32 -18.50
CA PRO A 422 0.34 11.56 -17.77
C PRO A 422 -0.68 10.45 -18.01
N MET A 423 -1.37 10.09 -16.94
CA MET A 423 -2.58 9.28 -16.98
C MET A 423 -3.80 10.20 -16.89
N TYR A 424 -4.99 9.68 -17.14
CA TYR A 424 -6.21 10.49 -17.12
C TYR A 424 -7.23 9.97 -16.11
N VAL A 425 -7.95 10.93 -15.51
CA VAL A 425 -9.12 10.68 -14.66
C VAL A 425 -10.35 11.19 -15.41
N ILE A 426 -11.35 10.32 -15.50
CA ILE A 426 -12.61 10.61 -16.18
C ILE A 426 -13.65 10.91 -15.11
N TYR A 427 -14.28 12.06 -15.26
CA TYR A 427 -15.37 12.51 -14.41
C TYR A 427 -16.67 12.60 -15.19
N ALA A 428 -17.81 12.34 -14.55
CA ALA A 428 -19.11 12.55 -15.15
C ALA A 428 -20.17 13.00 -14.15
N SER A 429 -21.05 13.91 -14.57
CA SER A 429 -22.15 14.45 -13.76
C SER A 429 -23.38 14.80 -14.61
N ASN A 430 -24.50 15.06 -13.94
CA ASN A 430 -25.69 15.67 -14.55
C ASN A 430 -25.66 17.21 -14.42
N GLU A 431 -24.67 17.76 -13.73
CA GLU A 431 -24.42 19.19 -13.57
C GLU A 431 -23.23 19.63 -14.42
N TYR A 432 -23.32 20.84 -14.99
CA TYR A 432 -22.26 21.47 -15.79
C TYR A 432 -21.79 22.77 -15.12
N PRO A 433 -20.48 23.05 -15.02
CA PRO A 433 -19.38 22.13 -15.35
C PRO A 433 -19.32 20.95 -14.36
N VAL A 434 -18.69 19.84 -14.75
CA VAL A 434 -18.51 18.69 -13.86
C VAL A 434 -17.57 19.08 -12.72
N ASP A 435 -18.05 18.99 -11.47
CA ASP A 435 -17.22 19.28 -10.30
C ASP A 435 -16.23 18.14 -10.03
N THR A 436 -15.00 18.30 -10.52
CA THR A 436 -13.93 17.32 -10.34
C THR A 436 -13.41 17.24 -8.90
N LYS A 437 -13.89 18.08 -7.96
CA LYS A 437 -13.50 17.99 -6.55
C LYS A 437 -14.30 16.92 -5.79
N LYS A 438 -15.42 16.44 -6.33
CA LYS A 438 -16.27 15.43 -5.69
C LYS A 438 -15.87 14.01 -6.12
N ALA A 439 -15.63 13.14 -5.16
CA ALA A 439 -15.30 11.74 -5.40
C ALA A 439 -16.41 11.00 -6.18
N GLU A 440 -17.68 11.35 -5.93
CA GLU A 440 -18.85 10.77 -6.61
C GLU A 440 -18.89 10.98 -8.13
N ASN A 441 -18.13 11.95 -8.63
CA ASN A 441 -18.02 12.22 -10.05
C ASN A 441 -16.92 11.39 -10.72
N ILE A 442 -16.04 10.71 -9.98
CA ILE A 442 -14.98 9.87 -10.57
C ILE A 442 -15.60 8.61 -11.18
N VAL A 443 -15.40 8.44 -12.48
CA VAL A 443 -15.88 7.28 -13.25
C VAL A 443 -14.76 6.28 -13.50
N ALA A 444 -13.59 6.78 -13.88
CA ALA A 444 -12.41 5.97 -14.16
C ALA A 444 -11.14 6.74 -13.85
N GLN A 445 -10.07 6.01 -13.54
CA GLN A 445 -8.77 6.56 -13.20
C GLN A 445 -7.67 5.69 -13.80
N SER A 446 -6.45 6.23 -13.87
CA SER A 446 -5.27 5.57 -14.43
C SER A 446 -5.41 5.17 -15.89
N ILE A 447 -6.23 5.90 -16.66
CA ILE A 447 -6.37 5.71 -18.11
C ILE A 447 -5.08 6.18 -18.77
N ARG A 448 -4.43 5.33 -19.58
CA ARG A 448 -3.14 5.66 -20.23
C ARG A 448 -3.33 6.12 -21.68
N GLU A 449 -4.46 5.77 -22.27
CA GLU A 449 -4.91 6.18 -23.59
C GLU A 449 -5.54 7.57 -23.56
N THR A 450 -5.73 8.16 -24.73
CA THR A 450 -6.45 9.44 -24.89
C THR A 450 -7.92 9.25 -25.34
N SER A 451 -8.45 8.06 -25.07
CA SER A 451 -9.85 7.72 -25.32
C SER A 451 -10.41 6.84 -24.21
N TYR A 452 -11.72 6.90 -24.01
CA TYR A 452 -12.43 6.09 -23.02
C TYR A 452 -13.87 5.85 -23.45
N ILE A 453 -14.36 4.61 -23.29
CA ILE A 453 -15.76 4.27 -23.52
C ILE A 453 -16.47 4.24 -22.17
N TYR A 454 -17.36 5.20 -21.97
CA TYR A 454 -18.27 5.22 -20.84
C TYR A 454 -19.49 4.32 -21.14
N ALA A 455 -19.60 3.25 -20.36
CA ALA A 455 -20.74 2.35 -20.38
C ALA A 455 -21.49 2.45 -19.04
N PRO A 456 -22.65 3.12 -18.99
CA PRO A 456 -23.44 3.17 -17.77
C PRO A 456 -24.00 1.78 -17.44
N ILE A 457 -23.96 1.38 -16.15
CA ILE A 457 -24.49 0.08 -15.69
C ILE A 457 -25.97 -0.08 -16.08
N GLN A 458 -26.72 1.02 -16.01
CA GLN A 458 -28.12 1.11 -16.42
C GLN A 458 -28.34 2.40 -17.22
N PRO A 459 -29.19 2.41 -18.27
CA PRO A 459 -29.38 3.59 -19.11
C PRO A 459 -29.81 4.85 -18.35
N TRP A 460 -30.62 4.72 -17.30
CA TRP A 460 -31.05 5.86 -16.47
C TRP A 460 -29.96 6.42 -15.54
N ASN A 461 -28.86 5.71 -15.35
CA ASN A 461 -27.69 6.21 -14.62
C ASN A 461 -26.70 6.96 -15.53
N ALA A 462 -26.98 7.03 -16.85
CA ALA A 462 -26.12 7.69 -17.80
C ALA A 462 -25.96 9.18 -17.45
N LYS A 463 -24.72 9.60 -17.23
CA LYS A 463 -24.37 11.00 -17.00
C LYS A 463 -24.36 11.79 -18.32
N LYS A 464 -24.64 13.09 -18.22
CA LYS A 464 -24.77 14.01 -19.37
C LYS A 464 -23.47 14.73 -19.71
N TYR A 465 -22.75 15.16 -18.68
CA TYR A 465 -21.55 15.97 -18.83
C TYR A 465 -20.32 15.19 -18.38
N PHE A 466 -19.19 15.45 -19.04
CA PHE A 466 -17.93 14.81 -18.73
C PHE A 466 -16.84 15.85 -18.51
N ALA A 467 -15.89 15.50 -17.66
CA ALA A 467 -14.62 16.20 -17.58
C ALA A 467 -13.47 15.21 -17.58
N VAL A 468 -12.34 15.63 -18.12
CA VAL A 468 -11.10 14.86 -18.11
C VAL A 468 -10.01 15.71 -17.48
N THR A 469 -9.26 15.13 -16.54
CA THR A 469 -8.02 15.69 -16.03
C THR A 469 -6.88 14.75 -16.37
N ALA A 470 -5.68 15.30 -16.51
CA ALA A 470 -4.43 14.56 -16.50
C ALA A 470 -3.84 14.50 -15.08
N ILE A 471 -3.25 13.36 -14.72
CA ILE A 471 -2.56 13.10 -13.46
C ILE A 471 -1.17 12.54 -13.73
N ASP A 472 -0.19 12.98 -12.96
CA ASP A 472 1.19 12.55 -13.04
C ASP A 472 1.45 11.31 -12.14
N ARG A 473 2.62 10.67 -12.23
CA ARG A 473 2.99 9.53 -11.37
C ARG A 473 3.21 9.90 -9.89
N CYS A 474 3.31 11.19 -9.56
CA CYS A 474 3.36 11.72 -8.20
C CYS A 474 1.97 12.02 -7.62
N GLY A 475 0.90 11.93 -8.42
CA GLY A 475 -0.49 12.21 -8.04
C GLY A 475 -0.94 13.66 -8.26
N ASN A 476 -0.13 14.53 -8.87
CA ASN A 476 -0.55 15.91 -9.18
C ASN A 476 -1.55 15.92 -10.33
N GLU A 477 -2.67 16.61 -10.12
CA GLU A 477 -3.77 16.66 -11.08
C GLU A 477 -3.88 18.04 -11.74
N SER A 478 -4.00 18.03 -13.06
CA SER A 478 -4.19 19.22 -13.90
C SER A 478 -5.59 19.84 -13.77
N ALA A 479 -5.76 21.03 -14.34
CA ALA A 479 -7.09 21.60 -14.54
C ALA A 479 -7.94 20.74 -15.51
N PRO A 480 -9.27 20.67 -15.31
CA PRO A 480 -10.12 19.86 -16.17
C PRO A 480 -10.42 20.53 -17.51
N ILE A 481 -10.61 19.71 -18.53
CA ILE A 481 -11.41 20.06 -19.70
C ILE A 481 -12.81 19.47 -19.58
N ASN A 482 -13.84 20.29 -19.83
CA ASN A 482 -15.24 19.85 -19.78
C ASN A 482 -15.77 19.65 -21.20
N GLY A 483 -16.71 18.73 -21.35
CA GLY A 483 -17.44 18.48 -22.59
C GLY A 483 -18.88 18.05 -22.32
N ASP A 484 -19.76 18.36 -23.26
CA ASP A 484 -21.17 17.97 -23.29
C ASP A 484 -21.43 16.96 -24.42
N LYS A 485 -22.44 16.10 -24.20
CA LYS A 485 -22.91 15.11 -25.17
C LYS A 485 -23.60 15.70 -26.37
#